data_AF-A0A136LYS3-F1
#
_entry.id   AF-A0A136LYS3-F1
#
_cell.length_a   1.000
_cell.length_b   1.000
_cell.length_c   1.000
_cell.angle_alpha   90.00
_cell.angle_beta   90.00
_cell.angle_gamma   90.00
#
_symmetry.space_group_name_H-M   'P 1'
#
loop_
_entity.id
_entity.type
_entity.pdbx_description
1 polymer ?
#
loop_
_entity_poly.entity_id
_entity_poly.type
_entity_poly.pdbx_seq_one_letter_code
_entity_poly.pdbx_strand_id
1 'polypeptide(L)'
;MANVHKIFVEPDEEIVFTIEKIVQAAESRAILVVPKNAALVSSAVSLKLLTKQMLRTTKLAVLVTEDEIGRRLAEKAALVAVGKISEVTKDVWVRAKEIKQMQQSEKERVRDELVGARKEEKVTDEPEIAPEPVKAVLEEEDQTAVAPETRVDVKAVDLEGILLFAGGDITDNPELMENERLRLEEEPDISGIDPVEPQVEQATFKGQGKNLADLKRKADNAKQDTPAQPKKALIGRDLTAMMAPKEPKRTQRTKRQAAAVPPVIEKVKAAAGRFLPVAVIKSCCRHLLSVFSCSF
;
A
#
# COMPACT_ATOMS: atom_id res chain seq x y z
N MET A 1 -21.15 14.64 -11.23
CA MET A 1 -19.71 14.34 -11.37
C MET A 1 -19.32 13.53 -10.15
N ALA A 2 -18.41 12.55 -10.25
CA ALA A 2 -17.96 11.87 -9.04
C ALA A 2 -17.34 12.93 -8.12
N ASN A 3 -17.79 12.99 -6.87
CA ASN A 3 -17.19 13.89 -5.90
C ASN A 3 -15.74 13.44 -5.72
N VAL A 4 -14.81 14.41 -5.72
CA VAL A 4 -13.39 14.17 -5.52
C VAL A 4 -12.92 14.96 -4.30
N HIS A 5 -12.38 14.25 -3.31
CA HIS A 5 -11.95 14.84 -2.06
C HIS A 5 -10.48 15.22 -2.16
N LYS A 6 -10.14 16.46 -1.82
CA LYS A 6 -8.76 16.95 -1.86
C LYS A 6 -8.19 16.94 -0.45
N ILE A 7 -7.11 16.21 -0.26
CA ILE A 7 -6.39 16.10 1.01
C ILE A 7 -5.05 16.81 0.83
N PHE A 8 -4.79 17.80 1.66
CA PHE A 8 -3.50 18.49 1.72
C PHE A 8 -2.66 17.84 2.83
N VAL A 9 -1.44 17.47 2.48
CA VAL A 9 -0.48 16.83 3.38
C VAL A 9 0.53 17.87 3.85
N GLU A 10 0.81 17.92 5.15
CA GLU A 10 1.83 18.82 5.70
C GLU A 10 3.25 18.25 5.44
N PRO A 11 4.31 19.09 5.36
CA PRO A 11 5.65 18.60 5.01
C PRO A 11 6.22 17.60 6.02
N ASP A 12 5.92 17.80 7.30
CA ASP A 12 6.35 16.94 8.42
C ASP A 12 5.28 15.92 8.82
N GLU A 13 4.21 15.77 8.01
CA GLU A 13 3.13 14.85 8.30
C GLU A 13 3.59 13.39 8.20
N GLU A 14 3.31 12.62 9.23
CA GLU A 14 3.57 11.19 9.22
C GLU A 14 2.58 10.43 8.34
N ILE A 15 3.04 9.31 7.80
CA ILE A 15 2.24 8.48 6.90
C ILE A 15 0.94 7.96 7.53
N VAL A 16 0.95 7.71 8.85
CA VAL A 16 -0.22 7.19 9.57
C VAL A 16 -1.38 8.17 9.49
N PHE A 17 -1.14 9.45 9.78
CA PHE A 17 -2.15 10.52 9.69
C PHE A 17 -2.68 10.69 8.27
N THR A 18 -1.79 10.57 7.27
CA THR A 18 -2.22 10.64 5.86
C THR A 18 -3.16 9.48 5.50
N ILE A 19 -2.88 8.26 5.97
CA ILE A 19 -3.75 7.09 5.76
C ILE A 19 -5.10 7.31 6.44
N GLU A 20 -5.11 7.80 7.68
CA GLU A 20 -6.33 8.09 8.43
C GLU A 20 -7.21 9.12 7.70
N LYS A 21 -6.63 10.21 7.21
CA LYS A 21 -7.35 11.21 6.38
C LYS A 21 -8.01 10.56 5.16
N ILE A 22 -7.33 9.64 4.48
CA ILE A 22 -7.93 8.91 3.35
C ILE A 22 -9.07 7.99 3.81
N VAL A 23 -8.92 7.29 4.93
CA VAL A 23 -9.94 6.38 5.47
C VAL A 23 -11.16 7.15 5.99
N GLN A 24 -10.98 8.34 6.54
CA GLN A 24 -12.05 9.22 7.02
C GLN A 24 -12.79 9.94 5.88
N ALA A 25 -12.14 10.15 4.72
CA ALA A 25 -12.78 10.83 3.59
C ALA A 25 -14.08 10.12 3.16
N ALA A 26 -15.20 10.83 3.04
CA ALA A 26 -16.47 10.20 2.65
C ALA A 26 -16.47 9.68 1.20
N GLU A 27 -15.56 10.18 0.37
CA GLU A 27 -15.59 9.98 -1.07
C GLU A 27 -14.70 8.82 -1.52
N SER A 28 -15.09 8.17 -2.62
CA SER A 28 -14.35 7.03 -3.17
C SER A 28 -13.07 7.45 -3.91
N ARG A 29 -12.90 8.74 -4.20
CA ARG A 29 -11.75 9.30 -4.92
C ARG A 29 -11.11 10.40 -4.09
N ALA A 30 -9.83 10.24 -3.80
CA ALA A 30 -9.03 11.21 -3.06
C ALA A 30 -7.84 11.68 -3.91
N ILE A 31 -7.61 12.99 -3.94
CA ILE A 31 -6.38 13.59 -4.47
C ILE A 31 -5.52 13.97 -3.28
N LEU A 32 -4.34 13.37 -3.17
CA LEU A 32 -3.35 13.72 -2.17
C LEU A 32 -2.40 14.76 -2.73
N VAL A 33 -2.44 15.97 -2.20
CA VAL A 33 -1.56 17.06 -2.59
C VAL A 33 -0.41 17.12 -1.59
N VAL A 34 0.79 16.80 -2.05
CA VAL A 34 1.99 16.72 -1.21
C VAL A 34 3.00 17.80 -1.62
N PRO A 35 3.44 18.65 -0.68
CA PRO A 35 4.41 19.70 -0.96
C PRO A 35 5.79 19.13 -1.30
N LYS A 36 6.69 20.00 -1.78
CA LYS A 36 8.10 19.64 -1.97
C LYS A 36 8.74 19.27 -0.64
N ASN A 37 9.68 18.32 -0.68
CA ASN A 37 10.45 17.85 0.48
C ASN A 37 9.62 17.23 1.61
N ALA A 38 8.38 16.80 1.37
CA ALA A 38 7.58 16.14 2.39
C ALA A 38 8.18 14.77 2.78
N ALA A 39 8.12 14.44 4.08
CA ALA A 39 8.63 13.19 4.62
C ALA A 39 7.98 11.94 4.00
N LEU A 40 6.72 12.05 3.56
CA LEU A 40 5.98 10.95 2.92
C LEU A 40 6.60 10.52 1.58
N VAL A 41 7.20 11.47 0.85
CA VAL A 41 7.67 11.29 -0.52
C VAL A 41 9.18 11.01 -0.58
N SER A 42 9.92 11.30 0.49
CA SER A 42 11.36 11.04 0.60
C SER A 42 11.72 9.54 0.64
N SER A 43 10.78 8.67 1.02
CA SER A 43 11.00 7.23 1.16
C SER A 43 10.06 6.38 0.29
N ALA A 44 10.65 5.48 -0.51
CA ALA A 44 9.89 4.48 -1.26
C ALA A 44 9.11 3.52 -0.35
N VAL A 45 9.60 3.27 0.87
CA VAL A 45 8.95 2.37 1.83
C VAL A 45 7.64 2.99 2.29
N SER A 46 7.63 4.28 2.59
CA SER A 46 6.42 5.04 2.94
C SER A 46 5.36 4.92 1.85
N LEU A 47 5.73 5.21 0.59
CA LEU A 47 4.77 5.09 -0.52
C LEU A 47 4.25 3.66 -0.72
N LYS A 48 5.07 2.63 -0.53
CA LYS A 48 4.61 1.23 -0.57
C LYS A 48 3.65 0.88 0.57
N LEU A 49 3.87 1.40 1.78
CA LEU A 49 2.95 1.24 2.91
C LEU A 49 1.61 1.90 2.61
N LEU A 50 1.63 3.10 2.02
CA LEU A 50 0.42 3.78 1.57
C LEU A 50 -0.36 2.93 0.56
N THR A 51 0.31 2.43 -0.48
CA THR A 51 -0.30 1.53 -1.48
C THR A 51 -0.90 0.28 -0.83
N LYS A 52 -0.19 -0.37 0.10
CA LYS A 52 -0.70 -1.55 0.83
C LYS A 52 -1.98 -1.25 1.61
N GLN A 53 -2.08 -0.09 2.26
CA GLN A 53 -3.30 0.33 2.95
C GLN A 53 -4.42 0.69 1.97
N MET A 54 -4.09 1.28 0.83
CA MET A 54 -5.05 1.57 -0.26
C MET A 54 -5.64 0.31 -0.89
N LEU A 55 -4.90 -0.81 -0.91
CA LEU A 55 -5.43 -2.10 -1.35
C LEU A 55 -6.43 -2.71 -0.36
N ARG A 56 -6.41 -2.31 0.91
CA ARG A 56 -7.39 -2.77 1.91
C ARG A 56 -8.69 -1.98 1.85
N THR A 57 -8.64 -0.75 1.34
CA THR A 57 -9.82 0.10 1.19
C THR A 57 -10.35 0.01 -0.24
N THR A 58 -11.61 0.40 -0.47
CA THR A 58 -12.19 0.48 -1.82
C THR A 58 -11.87 1.81 -2.52
N LYS A 59 -11.23 2.76 -1.82
CA LYS A 59 -10.95 4.12 -2.29
C LYS A 59 -9.81 4.16 -3.31
N LEU A 60 -9.88 5.09 -4.23
CA LEU A 60 -8.83 5.39 -5.22
C LEU A 60 -8.14 6.68 -4.82
N ALA A 61 -6.81 6.63 -4.77
CA ALA A 61 -5.96 7.77 -4.45
C ALA A 61 -5.04 8.09 -5.63
N VAL A 62 -4.89 9.38 -5.94
CA VAL A 62 -3.89 9.90 -6.89
C VAL A 62 -2.99 10.87 -6.14
N LEU A 63 -1.68 10.68 -6.29
CA LEU A 63 -0.68 11.56 -5.67
C LEU A 63 -0.38 12.74 -6.61
N VAL A 64 -0.41 13.94 -6.08
CA VAL A 64 -0.01 15.17 -6.77
C VAL A 64 1.18 15.74 -6.03
N THR A 65 2.34 15.78 -6.68
CA THR A 65 3.57 16.32 -6.12
C THR A 65 4.37 17.06 -7.18
N GLU A 66 4.95 18.20 -6.78
CA GLU A 66 5.85 18.95 -7.64
C GLU A 66 7.27 18.35 -7.68
N ASP A 67 7.59 17.43 -6.77
CA ASP A 67 8.91 16.80 -6.71
C ASP A 67 9.07 15.70 -7.78
N GLU A 68 10.16 15.77 -8.54
CA GLU A 68 10.52 14.78 -9.55
C GLU A 68 10.99 13.47 -8.93
N ILE A 69 11.74 13.55 -7.82
CA ILE A 69 12.24 12.35 -7.11
C ILE A 69 11.04 11.59 -6.57
N GLY A 70 10.14 12.30 -5.90
CA GLY A 70 8.88 11.77 -5.42
C GLY A 70 8.03 11.05 -6.45
N ARG A 71 7.92 11.61 -7.66
CA ARG A 71 7.17 10.99 -8.76
C ARG A 71 7.76 9.65 -9.17
N ARG A 72 9.09 9.58 -9.30
CA ARG A 72 9.80 8.33 -9.63
C ARG A 72 9.64 7.28 -8.53
N LEU A 73 9.64 7.71 -7.26
CA LEU A 73 9.43 6.81 -6.13
C LEU A 73 7.98 6.29 -6.08
N ALA A 74 7.00 7.13 -6.40
CA ALA A 74 5.60 6.74 -6.50
C ALA A 74 5.35 5.72 -7.63
N GLU A 75 5.97 5.93 -8.80
CA GLU A 75 5.92 4.97 -9.91
C GLU A 75 6.49 3.60 -9.49
N LYS A 76 7.62 3.58 -8.76
CA LYS A 76 8.21 2.35 -8.20
C LYS A 76 7.33 1.69 -7.13
N ALA A 77 6.51 2.46 -6.44
CA ALA A 77 5.51 1.98 -5.48
C ALA A 77 4.18 1.60 -6.14
N ALA A 78 4.12 1.62 -7.48
CA ALA A 78 2.93 1.38 -8.29
C ALA A 78 1.74 2.26 -7.86
N LEU A 79 2.03 3.55 -7.69
CA LEU A 79 1.06 4.59 -7.38
C LEU A 79 1.13 5.68 -8.46
N VAL A 80 -0.02 6.13 -8.95
CA VAL A 80 -0.08 7.14 -10.00
C VAL A 80 0.21 8.51 -9.42
N ALA A 81 1.30 9.13 -9.90
CA ALA A 81 1.73 10.46 -9.49
C ALA A 81 1.66 11.47 -10.64
N VAL A 82 1.23 12.69 -10.32
CA VAL A 82 1.02 13.78 -11.27
C VAL A 82 1.69 15.06 -10.75
N GLY A 83 2.16 15.93 -11.65
CA GLY A 83 2.87 17.15 -11.26
C GLY A 83 1.96 18.26 -10.76
N LYS A 84 0.78 18.40 -11.37
CA LYS A 84 -0.16 19.49 -11.10
C LYS A 84 -1.57 18.96 -10.90
N ILE A 85 -2.35 19.65 -10.07
CA ILE A 85 -3.77 19.30 -9.83
C ILE A 85 -4.58 19.36 -11.13
N SER A 86 -4.24 20.27 -12.04
CA SER A 86 -4.92 20.44 -13.33
C SER A 86 -4.73 19.26 -14.29
N GLU A 87 -3.67 18.47 -14.11
CA GLU A 87 -3.37 17.30 -14.95
C GLU A 87 -4.14 16.05 -14.51
N VAL A 88 -4.92 16.11 -13.41
CA VAL A 88 -5.74 15.01 -12.93
C VAL A 88 -6.99 14.86 -13.82
N THR A 89 -6.80 14.25 -14.99
CA THR A 89 -7.86 13.93 -15.96
C THR A 89 -8.54 12.60 -15.63
N LYS A 90 -9.61 12.26 -16.37
CA LYS A 90 -10.29 10.96 -16.25
C LYS A 90 -9.35 9.79 -16.57
N ASP A 91 -8.38 9.99 -17.47
CA ASP A 91 -7.45 8.94 -17.88
C ASP A 91 -6.51 8.55 -16.74
N VAL A 92 -6.10 9.52 -15.91
CA VAL A 92 -5.29 9.28 -14.70
C VAL A 92 -6.04 8.37 -13.73
N TRP A 93 -7.35 8.60 -13.55
CA TRP A 93 -8.18 7.75 -12.69
C TRP A 93 -8.38 6.34 -13.24
N VAL A 94 -8.46 6.19 -14.57
CA VAL A 94 -8.54 4.86 -15.21
C VAL A 94 -7.26 4.08 -14.95
N ARG A 95 -6.09 4.69 -15.17
CA ARG A 95 -4.78 4.06 -14.86
C ARG A 95 -4.65 3.69 -13.39
N ALA A 96 -5.05 4.58 -12.48
CA ALA A 96 -5.00 4.29 -11.04
C ALA A 96 -5.91 3.11 -10.67
N LYS A 97 -7.06 2.97 -11.31
CA LYS A 97 -7.97 1.84 -11.12
C LYS A 97 -7.37 0.53 -11.65
N GLU A 98 -6.78 0.55 -12.84
CA GLU A 98 -6.14 -0.62 -13.46
C GLU A 98 -4.98 -1.14 -12.62
N ILE A 99 -4.08 -0.25 -12.17
CA ILE A 99 -2.95 -0.62 -11.31
C ILE A 99 -3.45 -1.23 -9.99
N LYS A 100 -4.48 -0.65 -9.38
CA LYS A 100 -5.06 -1.20 -8.15
C LYS A 100 -5.64 -2.60 -8.36
N GLN A 101 -6.36 -2.82 -9.46
CA GLN A 101 -6.92 -4.13 -9.80
C GLN A 101 -5.83 -5.17 -10.04
N MET A 102 -4.76 -4.80 -10.75
CA MET A 102 -3.60 -5.65 -10.97
C MET A 102 -2.98 -6.09 -9.63
N GLN A 103 -2.67 -5.14 -8.76
CA GLN A 103 -2.10 -5.44 -7.43
C GLN A 103 -3.02 -6.29 -6.55
N GLN A 104 -4.34 -6.09 -6.64
CA GLN A 104 -5.29 -6.89 -5.91
C GLN A 104 -5.30 -8.33 -6.41
N SER A 105 -5.31 -8.54 -7.73
CA SER A 105 -5.26 -9.88 -8.34
C SER A 105 -3.94 -10.61 -8.05
N GLU A 106 -2.81 -9.91 -8.06
CA GLU A 106 -1.51 -10.47 -7.67
C GLU A 106 -1.51 -10.88 -6.20
N LYS A 107 -2.06 -10.05 -5.32
CA LYS A 107 -2.18 -10.35 -3.89
C LYS A 107 -3.07 -11.55 -3.65
N GLU A 108 -4.18 -11.68 -4.37
CA GLU A 108 -5.07 -12.84 -4.30
C GLU A 108 -4.37 -14.10 -4.80
N ARG A 109 -3.64 -14.03 -5.92
CA ARG A 109 -2.86 -15.16 -6.43
C ARG A 109 -1.81 -15.65 -5.42
N VAL A 110 -1.02 -14.73 -4.85
CA VAL A 110 -0.01 -15.05 -3.83
C VAL A 110 -0.65 -15.62 -2.58
N ARG A 111 -1.83 -15.11 -2.18
CA ARG A 111 -2.56 -15.65 -1.03
C ARG A 111 -3.00 -17.09 -1.29
N ASP A 112 -3.51 -17.38 -2.47
CA ASP A 112 -3.98 -18.72 -2.83
C ASP A 112 -2.81 -19.72 -2.95
N GLU A 113 -1.65 -19.29 -3.47
CA GLU A 113 -0.42 -20.08 -3.49
C GLU A 113 0.05 -20.46 -2.07
N LEU A 114 0.04 -19.50 -1.13
CA LEU A 114 0.50 -19.73 0.26
C LEU A 114 -0.51 -20.54 1.10
N VAL A 115 -1.81 -20.31 0.91
CA VAL A 115 -2.86 -21.01 1.67
C VAL A 115 -3.12 -22.40 1.11
N GLY A 116 -3.03 -22.57 -0.21
CA GLY A 116 -3.19 -23.86 -0.88
C GLY A 116 -2.16 -24.88 -0.41
N ALA A 117 -0.91 -24.46 -0.22
CA ALA A 117 0.16 -25.31 0.29
C ALA A 117 -0.10 -25.89 1.69
N ARG A 118 -0.98 -25.28 2.52
CA ARG A 118 -1.31 -25.78 3.86
C ARG A 118 -2.57 -26.66 3.91
N LYS A 119 -3.37 -26.72 2.85
CA LYS A 119 -4.71 -27.33 2.92
C LYS A 119 -4.77 -28.81 2.54
N GLU A 120 -3.66 -29.41 2.12
CA GLU A 120 -3.62 -30.84 1.74
C GLU A 120 -2.95 -31.76 2.76
N GLU A 121 -2.34 -31.22 3.83
CA GLU A 121 -2.07 -32.03 5.02
C GLU A 121 -3.38 -32.19 5.78
N LYS A 122 -4.25 -33.05 5.25
CA LYS A 122 -5.35 -33.63 6.01
C LYS A 122 -4.74 -34.21 7.28
N VAL A 123 -4.86 -33.47 8.37
CA VAL A 123 -4.94 -34.04 9.72
C VAL A 123 -5.99 -35.13 9.58
N THR A 124 -5.50 -36.36 9.51
CA THR A 124 -6.36 -37.53 9.41
C THR A 124 -7.13 -37.52 10.70
N ASP A 125 -8.44 -37.30 10.61
CA ASP A 125 -9.34 -37.21 11.76
C ASP A 125 -9.12 -38.45 12.64
N GLU A 126 -8.32 -38.31 13.70
CA GLU A 126 -8.47 -39.16 14.85
C GLU A 126 -9.89 -38.94 15.35
N PRO A 127 -10.65 -40.02 15.61
CA PRO A 127 -12.05 -39.93 15.92
C PRO A 127 -12.28 -39.01 17.12
N GLU A 128 -13.03 -37.94 16.86
CA GLU A 128 -13.55 -36.99 17.81
C GLU A 128 -14.27 -37.76 18.93
N ILE A 129 -13.60 -37.89 20.07
CA ILE A 129 -14.19 -38.41 21.31
C ILE A 129 -15.30 -37.42 21.67
N ALA A 130 -16.54 -37.87 21.54
CA ALA A 130 -17.71 -37.07 21.87
C ALA A 130 -17.52 -36.46 23.28
N PRO A 131 -17.53 -35.13 23.42
CA PRO A 131 -17.42 -34.52 24.74
C PRO A 131 -18.65 -34.93 25.54
N GLU A 132 -18.43 -35.71 26.59
CA GLU A 132 -19.48 -36.11 27.50
C GLU A 132 -20.13 -34.84 28.09
N PRO A 133 -21.46 -34.83 28.26
CA PRO A 133 -22.19 -33.67 28.75
C PRO A 133 -21.81 -33.37 30.20
N VAL A 134 -20.87 -32.45 30.38
CA VAL A 134 -20.50 -31.91 31.69
C VAL A 134 -21.73 -31.17 32.22
N LYS A 135 -22.40 -31.78 33.21
CA LYS A 135 -23.48 -31.15 33.96
C LYS A 135 -22.90 -29.94 34.69
N ALA A 136 -23.38 -28.75 34.35
CA ALA A 136 -23.08 -27.52 35.06
C ALA A 136 -23.68 -27.60 36.48
N VAL A 137 -22.88 -28.03 37.44
CA VAL A 137 -23.10 -27.80 38.86
C VAL A 137 -22.57 -26.40 39.14
N LEU A 138 -23.45 -25.47 39.47
CA LEU A 138 -23.06 -24.19 40.06
C LEU A 138 -22.67 -24.47 41.52
N GLU A 139 -21.39 -24.71 41.76
CA GLU A 139 -20.78 -24.53 43.09
C GLU A 139 -20.37 -23.05 43.21
N GLU A 140 -20.87 -22.39 44.27
CA GLU A 140 -20.39 -21.08 44.70
C GLU A 140 -18.99 -21.29 45.31
N GLU A 141 -17.94 -21.15 44.50
CA GLU A 141 -16.56 -21.33 44.96
C GLU A 141 -16.04 -20.09 45.68
N ASP A 142 -15.65 -20.31 46.93
CA ASP A 142 -14.75 -19.48 47.71
C ASP A 142 -13.46 -19.17 46.94
N GLN A 143 -12.90 -17.98 47.18
CA GLN A 143 -11.62 -17.49 46.65
C GLN A 143 -10.48 -18.47 46.99
N THR A 144 -10.32 -19.49 46.16
CA THR A 144 -9.19 -20.41 46.21
C THR A 144 -8.05 -19.81 45.41
N ALA A 145 -6.87 -19.82 46.03
CA ALA A 145 -5.63 -19.29 45.48
C ALA A 145 -5.40 -19.82 44.06
N VAL A 146 -5.25 -18.90 43.11
CA VAL A 146 -4.94 -19.17 41.70
C VAL A 146 -3.73 -20.10 41.65
N ALA A 147 -3.95 -21.34 41.22
CA ALA A 147 -2.89 -22.29 40.97
C ALA A 147 -1.90 -21.67 39.96
N PRO A 148 -0.59 -21.76 40.18
CA PRO A 148 0.40 -21.15 39.30
C PRO A 148 0.25 -21.74 37.90
N GLU A 149 -0.02 -20.87 36.93
CA GLU A 149 -0.06 -21.24 35.52
C GLU A 149 1.25 -21.93 35.16
N THR A 150 1.16 -23.20 34.73
CA THR A 150 2.29 -23.95 34.22
C THR A 150 2.83 -23.22 32.99
N ARG A 151 3.96 -22.54 33.17
CA ARG A 151 4.71 -21.88 32.11
C ARG A 151 5.03 -22.93 31.03
N VAL A 152 4.75 -22.57 29.78
CA VAL A 152 5.05 -23.40 28.61
C VAL A 152 6.57 -23.59 28.53
N ASP A 153 7.02 -24.84 28.41
CA ASP A 153 8.44 -25.17 28.31
C ASP A 153 9.08 -24.48 27.09
N VAL A 154 10.22 -23.84 27.33
CA VAL A 154 10.96 -23.08 26.30
C VAL A 154 11.43 -24.05 25.21
N LYS A 155 10.95 -23.86 23.97
CA LYS A 155 11.46 -24.58 22.80
C LYS A 155 12.58 -23.79 22.14
N ALA A 156 13.77 -24.37 22.10
CA ALA A 156 14.85 -23.92 21.24
C ALA A 156 14.71 -24.58 19.85
N VAL A 157 14.82 -23.77 18.80
CA VAL A 157 14.83 -24.23 17.40
C VAL A 157 16.11 -23.73 16.75
N ASP A 158 16.97 -24.64 16.31
CA ASP A 158 18.18 -24.31 15.55
C ASP A 158 17.83 -24.19 14.05
N LEU A 159 18.08 -23.03 13.47
CA LEU A 159 17.97 -22.78 12.03
C LEU A 159 19.35 -22.40 11.48
N GLU A 160 20.02 -23.37 10.85
CA GLU A 160 21.27 -23.15 10.11
C GLU A 160 22.38 -22.49 10.95
N GLY A 161 22.45 -22.81 12.25
CA GLY A 161 23.45 -22.26 13.18
C GLY A 161 22.99 -21.01 13.94
N ILE A 162 21.72 -20.62 13.79
CA ILE A 162 21.07 -19.59 14.60
C ILE A 162 20.07 -20.27 15.54
N LEU A 163 20.38 -20.30 16.84
CA LEU A 163 19.47 -20.80 17.86
C LEU A 163 18.39 -19.75 18.18
N LEU A 164 17.12 -20.09 17.94
CA LEU A 164 15.96 -19.25 18.24
C LEU A 164 15.20 -19.83 19.45
N PHE A 165 15.00 -19.02 20.48
CA PHE A 165 14.21 -19.37 21.66
C PHE A 165 12.84 -18.69 21.57
N ALA A 166 11.76 -19.48 21.60
CA ALA A 166 10.40 -18.95 21.52
C ALA A 166 9.69 -19.02 22.88
N GLY A 167 9.50 -17.86 23.51
CA GLY A 167 8.72 -17.69 24.74
C GLY A 167 9.56 -17.88 26.00
N GLY A 168 9.77 -16.79 26.74
CA GLY A 168 10.52 -16.75 28.00
C GLY A 168 11.18 -15.39 28.21
N ASP A 169 11.33 -14.98 29.47
CA ASP A 169 12.15 -13.80 29.79
C ASP A 169 13.63 -14.20 29.67
N ILE A 170 14.46 -13.34 29.07
CA ILE A 170 15.86 -13.70 28.74
C ILE A 170 16.70 -13.96 30.00
N THR A 171 16.28 -13.40 31.13
CA THR A 171 16.91 -13.55 32.44
C THR A 171 16.74 -14.93 33.07
N ASP A 172 15.74 -15.69 32.65
CA ASP A 172 15.40 -16.99 33.27
C ASP A 172 16.22 -18.15 32.68
N ASN A 173 16.96 -17.94 31.58
CA ASN A 173 17.78 -18.97 30.94
C ASN A 173 19.28 -18.77 31.26
N PRO A 174 19.86 -19.54 32.19
CA PRO A 174 21.27 -19.39 32.60
C PRO A 174 22.25 -19.69 31.46
N GLU A 175 21.91 -20.58 30.53
CA GLU A 175 22.78 -20.95 29.41
C GLU A 175 22.98 -19.79 28.42
N LEU A 176 21.94 -18.99 28.18
CA LEU A 176 22.02 -17.79 27.34
C LEU A 176 22.91 -16.71 27.99
N MET A 177 22.78 -16.54 29.31
CA MET A 177 23.58 -15.58 30.07
C MET A 177 25.06 -15.97 30.10
N GLU A 178 25.38 -17.27 30.20
CA GLU A 178 26.76 -17.75 30.13
C GLU A 178 27.39 -17.56 28.75
N ASN A 179 26.64 -17.86 27.68
CA ASN A 179 27.13 -17.66 26.30
C ASN A 179 27.39 -16.19 25.97
N GLU A 180 26.52 -15.28 26.40
CA GLU A 180 26.75 -13.84 26.21
C GLU A 180 27.93 -13.34 27.04
N ARG A 181 28.14 -13.89 28.24
CA ARG A 181 29.31 -13.56 29.06
C ARG A 181 30.61 -14.05 28.41
N LEU A 182 30.63 -15.28 27.88
CA LEU A 182 31.76 -15.83 27.12
C LEU A 182 32.06 -14.98 25.88
N ARG A 183 31.02 -14.55 25.16
CA ARG A 183 31.18 -13.65 24.01
C ARG A 183 31.81 -12.32 24.39
N LEU A 184 31.38 -11.71 25.50
CA LEU A 184 31.95 -10.46 26.01
C LEU A 184 33.39 -10.65 26.53
N GLU A 185 33.73 -11.83 27.05
CA GLU A 185 35.09 -12.19 27.48
C GLU A 185 36.02 -12.45 26.27
N GLU A 186 35.49 -12.90 25.13
CA GLU A 186 36.25 -13.14 23.89
C GLU A 186 36.42 -11.90 23.00
N GLU A 187 35.68 -10.82 23.24
CA GLU A 187 35.90 -9.59 22.50
C GLU A 187 37.31 -9.06 22.79
N PRO A 188 38.18 -8.92 21.77
CA PRO A 188 39.56 -8.54 21.97
C PRO A 188 39.61 -7.16 22.61
N ASP A 189 40.34 -7.07 23.71
CA ASP A 189 40.51 -5.85 24.51
C ASP A 189 41.00 -4.69 23.61
N ILE A 190 40.05 -3.85 23.16
CA ILE A 190 40.30 -2.75 22.23
C ILE A 190 41.04 -1.58 22.92
N SER A 191 41.27 -1.71 24.23
CA SER A 191 41.94 -0.73 25.09
C SER A 191 43.41 -0.47 24.71
N GLY A 192 44.01 -1.30 23.86
CA GLY A 192 45.37 -1.11 23.33
C GLY A 192 45.44 -0.58 21.89
N ILE A 193 44.31 -0.31 21.24
CA ILE A 193 44.33 0.34 19.91
C ILE A 193 44.45 1.84 20.16
N ASP A 194 45.68 2.35 20.05
CA ASP A 194 45.92 3.79 19.99
C ASP A 194 44.94 4.40 18.98
N PRO A 195 44.19 5.45 19.33
CA PRO A 195 43.24 6.08 18.44
C PRO A 195 44.00 6.47 17.18
N VAL A 196 43.81 5.69 16.11
CA VAL A 196 44.37 5.99 14.80
C VAL A 196 43.80 7.35 14.45
N GLU A 197 44.64 8.38 14.55
CA GLU A 197 44.28 9.73 14.12
C GLU A 197 43.67 9.56 12.73
N PRO A 198 42.45 10.08 12.50
CA PRO A 198 41.85 10.00 11.19
C PRO A 198 42.77 10.76 10.25
N GLN A 199 43.66 10.03 9.58
CA GLN A 199 44.38 10.54 8.45
C GLN A 199 43.31 10.80 7.42
N VAL A 200 42.86 12.04 7.39
CA VAL A 200 42.13 12.64 6.28
C VAL A 200 43.14 12.69 5.14
N GLU A 201 43.50 11.53 4.60
CA GLU A 201 44.03 11.45 3.27
C GLU A 201 42.93 12.02 2.39
N GLN A 202 43.14 13.26 1.96
CA GLN A 202 42.42 13.85 0.85
C GLN A 202 42.63 12.90 -0.32
N ALA A 203 41.72 11.94 -0.47
CA ALA A 203 41.55 11.14 -1.66
C ALA A 203 41.13 12.12 -2.76
N THR A 204 42.13 12.81 -3.30
CA THR A 204 42.00 13.57 -4.53
C THR A 204 41.64 12.55 -5.59
N PHE A 205 40.34 12.50 -5.90
CA PHE A 205 39.73 11.61 -6.86
C PHE A 205 40.22 11.98 -8.27
N LYS A 206 41.50 11.71 -8.57
CA LYS A 206 42.17 12.03 -9.84
C LYS A 206 41.75 11.11 -10.99
N GLY A 207 40.68 10.32 -10.84
CA GLY A 207 40.30 9.25 -11.75
C GLY A 207 39.21 9.55 -12.79
N GLN A 208 38.43 10.62 -12.66
CA GLN A 208 37.22 10.80 -13.51
C GLN A 208 37.34 11.76 -14.70
N GLY A 209 38.51 12.37 -14.92
CA GLY A 209 38.70 13.35 -16.01
C GLY A 209 38.66 12.77 -17.43
N LYS A 210 38.83 11.46 -17.62
CA LYS A 210 38.95 10.88 -18.98
C LYS A 210 37.61 10.55 -19.65
N ASN A 211 36.52 10.40 -18.91
CA ASN A 211 35.23 10.03 -19.50
C ASN A 211 34.38 11.22 -19.98
N LEU A 212 34.69 12.45 -19.58
CA LEU A 212 33.89 13.61 -19.97
C LEU A 212 34.09 14.00 -21.45
N ALA A 213 35.31 13.82 -21.98
CA ALA A 213 35.63 14.11 -23.38
C ALA A 213 34.93 13.12 -24.34
N ASP A 214 34.87 11.84 -23.97
CA ASP A 214 34.20 10.80 -24.76
C ASP A 214 32.68 10.95 -24.74
N LEU A 215 32.11 11.39 -23.62
CA LEU A 215 30.69 11.75 -23.52
C LEU A 215 30.34 12.96 -24.41
N LYS A 216 31.21 13.97 -24.48
CA LYS A 216 31.01 15.15 -25.34
C LYS A 216 31.08 14.78 -26.83
N ARG A 217 32.07 13.96 -27.23
CA ARG A 217 32.16 13.43 -28.61
C ARG A 217 30.94 12.59 -29.01
N LYS A 218 30.42 11.75 -28.10
CA LYS A 218 29.20 10.97 -28.37
C LYS A 218 27.97 11.85 -28.55
N ALA A 219 27.85 12.95 -27.80
CA ALA A 219 26.75 13.91 -27.94
C ALA A 219 26.82 14.70 -29.26
N ASP A 220 28.02 15.03 -29.74
CA ASP A 220 28.19 15.76 -31.00
C ASP A 220 27.95 14.88 -32.23
N ASN A 221 28.37 13.60 -32.20
CA ASN A 221 28.06 12.65 -33.29
C ASN A 221 26.55 12.33 -33.36
N ALA A 222 25.85 12.24 -32.22
CA ALA A 222 24.40 11.98 -32.22
C ALA A 222 23.58 13.09 -32.89
N LYS A 223 24.11 14.32 -33.01
CA LYS A 223 23.45 15.42 -33.74
C LYS A 223 23.64 15.34 -35.25
N GLN A 224 24.65 14.63 -35.75
CA GLN A 224 24.92 14.53 -37.19
C GLN A 224 24.10 13.44 -37.88
N ASP A 225 23.69 12.40 -37.15
CA ASP A 225 22.93 11.27 -37.71
C ASP A 225 21.40 11.39 -37.56
N THR A 226 20.87 12.59 -37.29
CA THR A 226 19.40 12.75 -37.34
C THR A 226 18.96 12.91 -38.80
N PRO A 227 18.31 11.90 -39.43
CA PRO A 227 17.87 12.02 -40.80
C PRO A 227 16.89 13.19 -40.94
N ALA A 228 17.21 14.09 -41.86
CA ALA A 228 16.43 15.27 -42.17
C ALA A 228 14.94 14.91 -42.32
N GLN A 229 14.12 15.35 -41.37
CA GLN A 229 12.68 15.23 -41.51
C GLN A 229 12.23 16.04 -42.74
N PRO A 230 11.39 15.47 -43.62
CA PRO A 230 10.91 16.17 -44.79
C PRO A 230 10.09 17.38 -44.35
N LYS A 231 10.56 18.57 -44.73
CA LYS A 231 9.88 19.85 -44.55
C LYS A 231 8.46 19.74 -45.10
N LYS A 232 7.46 19.58 -44.23
CA LYS A 232 6.06 19.73 -44.61
C LYS A 232 5.86 21.20 -45.00
N ALA A 233 5.62 21.41 -46.28
CA ALA A 233 5.25 22.68 -46.86
C ALA A 233 4.06 23.27 -46.08
N LEU A 234 4.27 24.45 -45.48
CA LEU A 234 3.19 25.32 -45.10
C LEU A 234 2.49 25.77 -46.39
N ILE A 235 1.32 25.18 -46.66
CA ILE A 235 0.36 25.75 -47.59
C ILE A 235 -0.32 26.89 -46.83
N GLY A 236 0.05 28.11 -47.19
CA GLY A 236 -0.66 29.31 -46.77
C GLY A 236 -2.13 29.21 -47.15
N ARG A 237 -3.00 29.42 -46.17
CA ARG A 237 -4.40 29.75 -46.42
C ARG A 237 -4.63 31.14 -45.88
N ASP A 238 -4.83 32.03 -46.85
CA ASP A 238 -5.15 33.43 -46.69
C ASP A 238 -6.34 33.63 -45.76
N LEU A 239 -6.11 34.49 -44.77
CA LEU A 239 -7.11 35.16 -43.97
C LEU A 239 -7.61 36.35 -44.78
N THR A 240 -8.69 36.21 -45.55
CA THR A 240 -9.49 37.38 -45.95
C THR A 240 -10.93 37.01 -46.28
N ALA A 241 -11.84 37.72 -45.63
CA ALA A 241 -13.23 37.98 -46.01
C ALA A 241 -14.21 36.79 -46.04
N MET A 242 -15.18 36.79 -45.12
CA MET A 242 -16.50 37.39 -45.42
C MET A 242 -17.49 37.13 -44.27
N MET A 243 -18.12 38.23 -43.86
CA MET A 243 -19.36 38.29 -43.10
C MET A 243 -20.47 37.49 -43.79
N ALA A 244 -21.20 36.67 -43.03
CA ALA A 244 -22.65 36.46 -43.19
C ALA A 244 -23.22 35.64 -42.02
N PRO A 245 -24.35 36.04 -41.41
CA PRO A 245 -25.04 35.23 -40.41
C PRO A 245 -25.88 34.15 -41.11
N LYS A 246 -25.75 32.89 -40.69
CA LYS A 246 -26.58 31.79 -41.21
C LYS A 246 -27.29 31.07 -40.07
N GLU A 247 -28.61 31.07 -40.21
CA GLU A 247 -29.68 30.55 -39.35
C GLU A 247 -29.47 29.13 -38.79
N PRO A 248 -30.15 28.78 -37.68
CA PRO A 248 -30.08 27.45 -37.08
C PRO A 248 -30.84 26.41 -37.91
N LYS A 249 -30.10 25.53 -38.61
CA LYS A 249 -30.68 24.33 -39.23
C LYS A 249 -30.92 23.25 -38.18
N ARG A 250 -32.18 23.18 -37.75
CA ARG A 250 -32.93 21.99 -37.34
C ARG A 250 -32.44 20.75 -38.09
N THR A 251 -31.61 19.93 -37.44
CA THR A 251 -31.14 18.66 -38.03
C THR A 251 -31.78 17.48 -37.33
N GLN A 252 -32.16 16.53 -38.16
CA GLN A 252 -33.20 15.57 -37.92
C GLN A 252 -32.73 14.43 -37.03
N ARG A 253 -33.68 14.03 -36.18
CA ARG A 253 -33.80 12.75 -35.50
C ARG A 253 -33.59 11.60 -36.50
N THR A 254 -32.36 11.10 -36.60
CA THR A 254 -32.08 9.84 -37.30
C THR A 254 -32.51 8.69 -36.40
N LYS A 255 -33.63 8.06 -36.78
CA LYS A 255 -34.00 6.70 -36.38
C LYS A 255 -32.83 5.78 -36.77
N ARG A 256 -31.98 5.41 -35.82
CA ARG A 256 -31.14 4.22 -35.99
C ARG A 256 -31.95 3.02 -35.54
N GLN A 257 -32.11 2.12 -36.50
CA GLN A 257 -32.80 0.86 -36.43
C GLN A 257 -32.21 0.01 -35.30
N ALA A 258 -33.12 -0.58 -34.53
CA ALA A 258 -32.83 -1.64 -33.60
C ALA A 258 -32.27 -2.84 -34.38
N ALA A 259 -30.98 -3.11 -34.21
CA ALA A 259 -30.42 -4.41 -34.53
C ALA A 259 -30.77 -5.36 -33.38
N ALA A 260 -31.44 -6.45 -33.74
CA ALA A 260 -31.86 -7.51 -32.85
C ALA A 260 -30.67 -8.12 -32.10
N VAL A 261 -30.71 -8.05 -30.78
CA VAL A 261 -29.87 -8.85 -29.88
C VAL A 261 -30.66 -10.15 -29.60
N PRO A 262 -30.10 -11.34 -29.87
CA PRO A 262 -30.80 -12.59 -29.55
C PRO A 262 -30.89 -12.79 -28.03
N PRO A 263 -32.02 -13.29 -27.51
CA PRO A 263 -32.16 -13.61 -26.09
C PRO A 263 -31.43 -14.92 -25.79
N VAL A 264 -30.38 -14.83 -24.96
CA VAL A 264 -29.80 -16.01 -24.31
C VAL A 264 -30.67 -16.35 -23.10
N ILE A 265 -31.50 -17.37 -23.26
CA ILE A 265 -32.22 -18.04 -22.19
C ILE A 265 -31.37 -19.22 -21.73
N GLU A 266 -30.88 -19.20 -20.49
CA GLU A 266 -30.69 -20.40 -19.67
C GLU A 266 -30.53 -19.98 -18.19
N LYS A 267 -31.64 -20.01 -17.44
CA LYS A 267 -31.93 -21.05 -16.43
C LYS A 267 -30.85 -21.19 -15.35
N VAL A 268 -30.95 -20.38 -14.30
CA VAL A 268 -30.66 -20.87 -12.95
C VAL A 268 -31.91 -20.67 -12.10
N LYS A 269 -32.40 -21.82 -11.62
CA LYS A 269 -33.63 -22.01 -10.88
C LYS A 269 -33.66 -21.20 -9.58
N ALA A 270 -34.88 -20.78 -9.29
CA ALA A 270 -35.43 -20.52 -7.98
C ALA A 270 -34.77 -21.30 -6.83
N ALA A 271 -34.24 -20.55 -5.87
CA ALA A 271 -34.29 -20.90 -4.46
C ALA A 271 -34.91 -19.71 -3.73
N ALA A 272 -36.25 -19.65 -3.78
CA ALA A 272 -37.03 -18.84 -2.88
C ALA A 272 -36.88 -19.43 -1.48
N GLY A 273 -36.28 -18.67 -0.56
CA GLY A 273 -36.02 -19.10 0.80
C GLY A 273 -36.00 -17.93 1.76
N ARG A 274 -37.19 -17.52 2.19
CA ARG A 274 -37.51 -16.82 3.45
C ARG A 274 -36.84 -15.46 3.68
N PHE A 275 -37.61 -14.45 3.30
CA PHE A 275 -37.84 -13.25 4.10
C PHE A 275 -37.92 -13.59 5.60
N LEU A 276 -36.97 -13.09 6.38
CA LEU A 276 -37.16 -12.85 7.82
C LEU A 276 -37.53 -11.37 7.99
N PRO A 277 -38.57 -11.06 8.78
CA PRO A 277 -38.96 -9.68 9.02
C PRO A 277 -37.89 -8.95 9.84
N VAL A 278 -37.45 -7.80 9.33
CA VAL A 278 -36.67 -6.82 10.07
C VAL A 278 -37.61 -6.19 11.11
N ALA A 279 -37.75 -6.87 12.24
CA ALA A 279 -38.41 -6.36 13.43
C ALA A 279 -37.32 -6.04 14.47
N VAL A 280 -37.23 -4.76 14.81
CA VAL A 280 -36.85 -4.25 16.13
C VAL A 280 -35.43 -4.60 16.62
N ILE A 281 -34.44 -3.82 16.20
CA ILE A 281 -33.33 -3.43 17.08
C ILE A 281 -33.25 -1.90 17.07
N LYS A 282 -34.19 -1.30 17.79
CA LYS A 282 -34.25 0.12 18.09
C LYS A 282 -34.30 0.29 19.60
N SER A 283 -33.31 -0.26 20.32
CA SER A 283 -33.15 -0.06 21.78
C SER A 283 -31.82 -0.57 22.32
N CYS A 284 -30.67 -0.03 21.86
CA CYS A 284 -29.41 -0.18 22.61
C CYS A 284 -28.33 0.87 22.28
N CYS A 285 -28.72 2.13 22.07
CA CYS A 285 -27.79 3.25 21.86
C CYS A 285 -28.18 4.47 22.70
N ARG A 286 -28.33 4.29 24.02
CA ARG A 286 -28.59 5.42 24.93
C ARG A 286 -27.90 5.37 26.29
N HIS A 287 -26.83 4.59 26.46
CA HIS A 287 -26.09 4.52 27.74
C HIS A 287 -24.57 4.40 27.55
N LEU A 288 -23.94 5.33 26.81
CA LEU A 288 -22.47 5.46 26.82
C LEU A 288 -21.97 6.88 26.49
N LEU A 289 -22.81 7.90 26.71
CA LEU A 289 -22.43 9.32 26.68
C LEU A 289 -22.71 9.91 28.07
N SER A 290 -21.97 9.48 29.10
CA SER A 290 -22.03 10.08 30.44
C SER A 290 -20.83 9.75 31.33
N VAL A 291 -19.62 9.53 30.82
CA VAL A 291 -18.43 9.47 31.70
C VAL A 291 -17.17 9.92 30.94
N PHE A 292 -17.08 11.18 30.52
CA PHE A 292 -15.79 11.83 30.26
C PHE A 292 -15.99 13.35 30.31
N SER A 293 -16.32 13.82 31.52
CA SER A 293 -16.20 15.21 31.91
C SER A 293 -15.86 15.21 33.39
N CYS A 294 -14.60 14.96 33.72
CA CYS A 294 -14.00 15.34 35.00
C CYS A 294 -12.47 15.29 34.91
N SER A 295 -11.88 16.44 35.24
CA SER A 295 -10.57 16.63 35.86
C SER A 295 -9.33 16.76 34.96
N PHE A 296 -8.86 18.01 34.94
CA PHE A 296 -7.48 18.49 34.98
C PHE A 296 -6.55 18.26 33.78
#